data_AF-A0A803MR21-F1
#
_entry.id   AF-A0A803MR21-F1
#
_cell.length_a   1.000
_cell.length_b   1.000
_cell.length_c   1.000
_cell.angle_alpha   90.00
_cell.angle_beta   90.00
_cell.angle_gamma   90.00
#
_symmetry.space_group_name_H-M   'P 1'
#
loop_
_entity.id
_entity.type
_entity.pdbx_description
1 polymer ?
#
loop_
_entity_poly.entity_id
_entity_poly.type
_entity_poly.pdbx_seq_one_letter_code
_entity_poly.pdbx_strand_id
1 'polypeptide(L)'
;MLVSDLFDCDKGEWCTDMLDLHLTREDSARVHCLPLSKRCPADVRYWWPTNDGIYTTKCVPARSSWEPTSVGTVKVNTDAAMLAGLGVGLSAVFRDDTGKVLAVCVKRCPGDFSVKLAEAMAARHGVLAAKELGFYNIELGGDALSIFNAIKQKQEGRTPFNLVIEDILEVGKSFNYFAANHVKRNGNVVAHFAARFPPPPPYGLEVVFSDSIPQGINALAELDVN
;
A
#
# COMPACT_ATOMS: atom_id res chain seq x y z
N MET A 1 -30.57 7.75 -15.14
CA MET A 1 -30.26 7.56 -13.72
C MET A 1 -29.03 8.35 -13.39
N LEU A 2 -29.17 9.25 -12.43
CA LEU A 2 -28.14 10.04 -11.81
C LEU A 2 -27.62 9.30 -10.57
N VAL A 3 -26.38 9.57 -10.14
CA VAL A 3 -25.81 8.92 -8.94
C VAL A 3 -26.53 9.47 -7.71
N SER A 4 -26.89 10.74 -7.73
CA SER A 4 -27.76 11.40 -6.74
C SER A 4 -29.14 10.75 -6.60
N ASP A 5 -29.63 9.97 -7.58
CA ASP A 5 -30.89 9.22 -7.43
C ASP A 5 -30.73 7.99 -6.52
N LEU A 6 -29.50 7.55 -6.23
CA LEU A 6 -29.21 6.33 -5.47
C LEU A 6 -29.16 6.56 -3.95
N PHE A 7 -29.22 7.80 -3.48
CA PHE A 7 -29.14 8.12 -2.05
C PHE A 7 -29.85 9.42 -1.70
N ASP A 8 -30.37 9.49 -0.48
CA ASP A 8 -31.02 10.67 0.08
C ASP A 8 -29.97 11.51 0.82
N CYS A 9 -29.64 12.67 0.27
CA CYS A 9 -28.65 13.58 0.86
C CYS A 9 -29.10 14.18 2.19
N ASP A 10 -30.40 14.39 2.40
CA ASP A 10 -30.94 15.01 3.61
C ASP A 10 -30.95 14.01 4.76
N LYS A 11 -31.26 12.75 4.47
CA LYS A 11 -31.22 11.65 5.46
C LYS A 11 -29.84 11.04 5.63
N GLY A 12 -28.97 11.18 4.63
CA GLY A 12 -27.65 10.55 4.63
C GLY A 12 -27.72 9.03 4.48
N GLU A 13 -28.73 8.54 3.76
CA GLU A 13 -29.03 7.11 3.61
C GLU A 13 -29.06 6.71 2.14
N TRP A 14 -28.62 5.48 1.85
CA TRP A 14 -28.73 4.90 0.51
C TRP A 14 -30.19 4.50 0.23
N CYS A 15 -30.65 4.74 -1.00
CA CYS A 15 -31.98 4.34 -1.43
C CYS A 15 -31.95 2.88 -1.88
N THR A 16 -32.32 1.96 -0.98
CA THR A 16 -32.25 0.51 -1.22
C THR A 16 -33.04 0.08 -2.46
N ASP A 17 -34.24 0.63 -2.66
CA ASP A 17 -35.07 0.29 -3.84
C ASP A 17 -34.37 0.66 -5.15
N MET A 18 -33.68 1.80 -5.19
CA MET A 18 -32.94 2.25 -6.38
C MET A 18 -31.65 1.46 -6.57
N LEU A 19 -30.96 1.08 -5.49
CA LEU A 19 -29.78 0.21 -5.57
C LEU A 19 -30.15 -1.17 -6.08
N ASP A 20 -31.20 -1.79 -5.56
CA ASP A 20 -31.62 -3.14 -5.94
C ASP A 20 -32.23 -3.18 -7.36
N LEU A 21 -32.75 -2.06 -7.85
CA LEU A 21 -33.21 -1.92 -9.23
C LEU A 21 -32.07 -1.85 -10.26
N HIS A 22 -30.91 -1.33 -9.85
CA HIS A 22 -29.82 -0.97 -10.78
C HIS A 22 -28.50 -1.70 -10.56
N LEU A 23 -28.33 -2.36 -9.42
CA LEU A 23 -27.13 -3.10 -9.05
C LEU A 23 -27.48 -4.57 -8.78
N THR A 24 -26.46 -5.43 -8.87
CA THR A 24 -26.61 -6.79 -8.37
C THR A 24 -26.76 -6.78 -6.86
N ARG A 25 -27.38 -7.83 -6.28
CA ARG A 25 -27.53 -7.95 -4.82
C ARG A 25 -26.18 -7.85 -4.08
N GLU A 26 -25.11 -8.38 -4.66
CA GLU A 26 -23.78 -8.32 -4.07
C GLU A 26 -23.21 -6.90 -4.10
N ASP A 27 -23.37 -6.18 -5.22
CA ASP A 27 -22.92 -4.80 -5.34
C ASP A 27 -23.74 -3.84 -4.48
N SER A 28 -25.06 -4.04 -4.39
CA SER A 28 -25.95 -3.30 -3.48
C SER A 28 -25.48 -3.41 -2.03
N ALA A 29 -25.14 -4.61 -1.57
CA ALA A 29 -24.61 -4.84 -0.22
C ALA A 29 -23.28 -4.11 0.03
N ARG A 30 -22.41 -4.01 -0.99
CA ARG A 30 -21.13 -3.28 -0.89
C ARG A 30 -21.35 -1.77 -0.85
N VAL A 31 -22.25 -1.25 -1.68
CA VAL A 31 -22.58 0.18 -1.73
C VAL A 31 -23.22 0.63 -0.42
N HIS A 32 -24.08 -0.18 0.19
CA HIS A 32 -24.68 0.11 1.49
C HIS A 32 -23.66 0.34 2.61
N CYS A 33 -22.46 -0.24 2.52
CA CYS A 33 -21.38 -0.04 3.49
C CYS A 33 -20.59 1.26 3.28
N LEU A 34 -20.81 1.99 2.18
CA LEU A 34 -20.07 3.21 1.88
C LEU A 34 -20.63 4.41 2.65
N PRO A 35 -19.78 5.20 3.33
CA PRO A 35 -20.24 6.40 4.03
C PRO A 35 -20.61 7.50 3.03
N LEU A 36 -21.83 8.05 3.16
CA LEU A 36 -22.29 9.16 2.35
C LEU A 36 -21.71 10.51 2.82
N SER A 37 -21.29 11.33 1.86
CA SER A 37 -20.76 12.66 2.13
C SER A 37 -21.89 13.65 2.38
N LYS A 38 -21.81 14.42 3.48
CA LYS A 38 -22.76 15.51 3.79
C LYS A 38 -22.73 16.68 2.79
N ARG A 39 -21.75 16.71 1.88
CA ARG A 39 -21.55 17.83 0.95
C ARG A 39 -22.47 17.80 -0.27
N CYS A 40 -23.18 16.68 -0.52
CA CYS A 40 -24.12 16.45 -1.63
C CYS A 40 -23.83 17.30 -2.89
N PRO A 41 -22.67 17.12 -3.54
CA PRO A 41 -22.34 17.88 -4.74
C PRO A 41 -23.29 17.50 -5.89
N ALA A 42 -23.51 18.42 -6.83
CA ALA A 42 -24.26 18.11 -8.04
C ALA A 42 -23.55 17.03 -8.87
N ASP A 43 -24.33 16.19 -9.54
CA ASP A 43 -23.79 15.13 -10.37
C ASP A 43 -23.02 15.67 -11.57
N VAL A 44 -21.77 15.22 -11.70
CA VAL A 44 -20.88 15.58 -12.81
C VAL A 44 -20.51 14.31 -13.57
N ARG A 45 -20.55 14.40 -14.90
CA ARG A 45 -20.11 13.31 -15.77
C ARG A 45 -18.58 13.22 -15.74
N TYR A 46 -18.05 12.21 -15.06
CA TYR A 46 -16.61 11.90 -15.06
C TYR A 46 -16.19 10.95 -16.19
N TRP A 47 -17.11 10.11 -16.66
CA TRP A 47 -16.85 9.11 -17.69
C TRP A 47 -17.78 9.30 -18.89
N TRP A 48 -17.22 9.17 -20.09
CA TRP A 48 -17.98 9.23 -21.34
C TRP A 48 -18.44 7.84 -21.73
N PRO A 49 -19.70 7.65 -22.18
CA PRO A 49 -20.20 6.33 -22.56
C PRO A 49 -19.37 5.75 -23.70
N THR A 50 -18.99 4.48 -23.56
CA THR A 50 -18.35 3.67 -24.61
C THR A 50 -19.40 2.80 -25.29
N ASN A 51 -19.19 2.47 -26.57
CA ASN A 51 -20.15 1.68 -27.35
C ASN A 51 -20.32 0.24 -26.86
N ASP A 52 -19.36 -0.28 -26.10
CA ASP A 52 -19.32 -1.62 -25.53
C ASP A 52 -19.74 -1.67 -24.05
N GLY A 53 -20.00 -0.52 -23.43
CA GLY A 53 -20.27 -0.42 -21.99
C GLY A 53 -19.09 -0.83 -21.10
N ILE A 54 -17.89 -1.05 -21.67
CA ILE A 54 -16.69 -1.42 -20.95
C ILE A 54 -15.94 -0.13 -20.58
N TYR A 55 -16.08 0.26 -19.32
CA TYR A 55 -15.31 1.34 -18.74
C TYR A 55 -14.03 0.77 -18.14
N THR A 56 -12.92 0.92 -18.86
CA THR A 56 -11.61 0.68 -18.26
C THR A 56 -11.20 1.95 -17.51
N THR A 57 -11.05 1.85 -16.18
CA THR A 57 -10.06 2.73 -15.55
C THR A 57 -8.72 2.45 -16.23
N LYS A 58 -7.87 3.44 -16.49
CA LYS A 58 -6.48 3.19 -16.90
C LYS A 58 -5.70 2.47 -15.78
N CYS A 59 -6.04 1.22 -15.48
CA CYS A 59 -5.03 0.22 -15.20
C CYS A 59 -4.60 -0.26 -16.57
N VAL A 60 -3.54 0.34 -17.10
CA VAL A 60 -2.75 -0.33 -18.14
C VAL A 60 -2.46 -1.72 -17.58
N PRO A 61 -2.84 -2.84 -18.23
CA PRO A 61 -2.35 -4.15 -17.83
C PRO A 61 -0.89 -4.20 -18.28
N ALA A 62 -0.04 -3.46 -17.57
CA ALA A 62 1.39 -3.59 -17.69
C ALA A 62 1.74 -4.80 -16.83
N ARG A 63 2.11 -5.89 -17.53
CA ARG A 63 2.83 -7.06 -17.05
C ARG A 63 3.94 -6.67 -16.07
N SER A 64 3.57 -6.41 -14.83
CA SER A 64 4.45 -6.11 -13.71
C SER A 64 3.69 -6.50 -12.47
N SER A 65 3.39 -7.79 -12.40
CA SER A 65 3.06 -8.51 -11.17
C SER A 65 4.25 -8.45 -10.21
N TRP A 66 4.04 -8.85 -8.97
CA TRP A 66 5.13 -9.08 -8.04
C TRP A 66 6.09 -10.13 -8.62
N GLU A 67 7.39 -9.87 -8.50
CA GLU A 67 8.42 -10.76 -9.04
C GLU A 67 9.11 -11.53 -7.89
N PRO A 68 9.28 -12.86 -8.01
CA PRO A 68 9.96 -13.66 -7.00
C PRO A 68 11.45 -13.31 -6.89
N THR A 69 12.02 -13.58 -5.71
CA THR A 69 13.47 -13.43 -5.45
C THR A 69 14.19 -14.76 -5.63
N SER A 70 15.50 -14.77 -5.39
CA SER A 70 16.26 -16.02 -5.30
C SER A 70 15.82 -16.85 -4.09
N VAL A 71 15.78 -18.17 -4.24
CA VAL A 71 15.40 -19.11 -3.16
C VAL A 71 16.13 -18.81 -1.86
N GLY A 72 15.39 -18.77 -0.75
CA GLY A 72 15.95 -18.47 0.58
C GLY A 72 16.21 -16.99 0.86
N THR A 73 15.74 -16.10 -0.01
CA THR A 73 15.78 -14.63 0.16
C THR A 73 14.37 -14.09 0.38
N VAL A 74 14.24 -13.14 1.30
CA VAL A 74 12.96 -12.50 1.62
C VAL A 74 12.83 -11.20 0.85
N LYS A 75 11.75 -11.03 0.08
CA LYS A 75 11.41 -9.75 -0.54
C LYS A 75 10.74 -8.85 0.49
N VAL A 76 11.25 -7.63 0.64
CA VAL A 76 10.71 -6.62 1.54
C VAL A 76 10.17 -5.47 0.72
N ASN A 77 8.88 -5.50 0.41
CA ASN A 77 8.19 -4.43 -0.31
C ASN A 77 7.75 -3.34 0.67
N THR A 78 8.14 -2.10 0.45
CA THR A 78 7.82 -0.96 1.32
C THR A 78 7.05 0.12 0.58
N ASP A 79 6.16 0.82 1.28
CA ASP A 79 5.39 1.96 0.74
C ASP A 79 4.97 2.89 1.87
N ALA A 80 4.71 4.16 1.53
CA ALA A 80 4.16 5.14 2.45
C ALA A 80 2.83 5.74 1.96
N ALA A 81 1.96 6.07 2.91
CA ALA A 81 0.68 6.73 2.65
C ALA A 81 0.57 8.02 3.45
N MET A 82 0.33 9.14 2.76
CA MET A 82 -0.08 10.38 3.41
C MET A 82 -1.56 10.28 3.77
N LEU A 83 -1.88 10.34 5.06
CA LEU A 83 -3.24 10.15 5.57
C LEU A 83 -3.77 11.47 6.13
N ALA A 84 -4.78 12.01 5.46
CA ALA A 84 -5.37 13.30 5.81
C ALA A 84 -5.81 13.33 7.29
N GLY A 85 -5.18 14.22 8.08
CA GLY A 85 -5.47 14.38 9.51
C GLY A 85 -4.94 13.28 10.42
N LEU A 86 -4.28 12.25 9.89
CA LEU A 86 -3.80 11.08 10.64
C LEU A 86 -2.28 10.88 10.56
N GLY A 87 -1.57 11.74 9.84
CA GLY A 87 -0.12 11.68 9.65
C GLY A 87 0.29 10.74 8.51
N VAL A 88 1.37 10.01 8.70
CA VAL A 88 1.97 9.15 7.66
C VAL A 88 1.85 7.69 8.05
N GLY A 89 1.33 6.87 7.14
CA GLY A 89 1.43 5.42 7.21
C GLY A 89 2.68 4.90 6.53
N LEU A 90 3.40 4.03 7.20
CA LEU A 90 4.55 3.29 6.67
C LEU A 90 4.18 1.82 6.67
N SER A 91 4.64 1.09 5.66
CA SER A 91 4.49 -0.37 5.65
C SER A 91 5.71 -1.08 5.08
N ALA A 92 5.87 -2.32 5.52
CA ALA A 92 6.78 -3.29 4.95
C ALA A 92 6.08 -4.66 4.88
N VAL A 93 6.09 -5.27 3.70
CA VAL A 93 5.48 -6.58 3.43
C VAL A 93 6.61 -7.54 3.08
N PHE A 94 6.71 -8.62 3.86
CA PHE A 94 7.75 -9.63 3.76
C PHE A 94 7.19 -10.84 3.05
N ARG A 95 7.83 -11.26 1.97
CA ARG A 95 7.44 -12.44 1.20
C ARG A 95 8.60 -13.37 0.93
N ASP A 96 8.35 -14.67 0.93
CA ASP A 96 9.33 -15.66 0.49
C ASP A 96 9.46 -15.70 -1.05
N ASP A 97 10.32 -16.59 -1.55
CA ASP A 97 10.55 -16.78 -2.98
C ASP A 97 9.34 -17.33 -3.77
N THR A 98 8.28 -17.76 -3.09
CA THR A 98 7.01 -18.20 -3.70
C THR A 98 5.93 -17.12 -3.72
N GLY A 99 6.19 -15.97 -3.11
CA GLY A 99 5.22 -14.88 -2.96
C GLY A 99 4.32 -14.98 -1.73
N LYS A 100 4.50 -16.03 -0.90
CA LYS A 100 3.76 -16.16 0.36
C LYS A 100 4.17 -15.05 1.32
N VAL A 101 3.18 -14.38 1.90
CA VAL A 101 3.41 -13.37 2.94
C VAL A 101 3.88 -14.04 4.22
N LEU A 102 5.07 -13.67 4.67
CA LEU A 102 5.69 -14.12 5.92
C LEU A 102 5.36 -13.18 7.07
N ALA A 103 5.37 -11.88 6.80
CA ALA A 103 5.04 -10.86 7.78
C ALA A 103 4.57 -9.56 7.12
N VAL A 104 3.87 -8.75 7.88
CA VAL A 104 3.49 -7.37 7.51
C VAL A 104 3.75 -6.47 8.70
N CYS A 105 4.52 -5.42 8.49
CA CYS A 105 4.71 -4.35 9.47
C CYS A 105 3.98 -3.11 8.99
N VAL A 106 3.19 -2.50 9.88
CA VAL A 106 2.58 -1.19 9.62
C VAL A 106 2.85 -0.27 10.79
N LYS A 107 3.17 0.99 10.46
CA LYS A 107 3.48 2.04 11.43
C LYS A 107 2.78 3.34 11.07
N ARG A 108 2.29 4.05 12.07
CA ARG A 108 1.72 5.39 11.97
C ARG A 108 2.68 6.40 12.60
N CYS A 109 3.15 7.34 11.80
CA CYS A 109 4.02 8.42 12.25
C CYS A 109 3.21 9.72 12.31
N PRO A 110 3.17 10.41 13.47
CA PRO A 110 2.60 11.76 13.53
C PRO A 110 3.49 12.74 12.78
N GLY A 111 2.88 13.68 12.06
CA GLY A 111 3.57 14.77 11.37
C GLY A 111 3.41 14.76 9.85
N ASP A 112 3.91 15.83 9.23
CA ASP A 112 3.84 16.06 7.79
C ASP A 112 5.21 15.79 7.16
N PHE A 113 5.32 14.70 6.42
CA PHE A 113 6.51 14.39 5.64
C PHE A 113 6.30 14.78 4.18
N SER A 114 7.39 15.13 3.49
CA SER A 114 7.36 15.10 2.03
C SER A 114 7.18 13.65 1.59
N VAL A 115 6.52 13.42 0.45
CA VAL A 115 6.33 12.08 -0.13
C VAL A 115 7.67 11.34 -0.23
N LYS A 116 8.72 12.03 -0.68
CA LYS A 116 10.07 11.46 -0.78
C LYS A 116 10.64 11.00 0.56
N LEU A 117 10.43 11.77 1.64
CA LEU A 117 10.88 11.39 2.97
C LEU A 117 10.02 10.26 3.55
N ALA A 118 8.70 10.28 3.34
CA ALA A 118 7.79 9.24 3.79
C ALA A 118 8.17 7.86 3.21
N GLU A 119 8.41 7.79 1.91
CA GLU A 119 8.85 6.59 1.23
C GLU A 119 10.22 6.10 1.75
N ALA A 120 11.16 7.02 2.04
CA ALA A 120 12.46 6.67 2.62
C ALA A 120 12.31 6.12 4.05
N MET A 121 11.39 6.70 4.83
CA MET A 121 11.06 6.21 6.17
C MET A 121 10.40 4.83 6.13
N ALA A 122 9.59 4.53 5.13
CA ALA A 122 9.01 3.19 4.93
C ALA A 122 10.11 2.16 4.59
N ALA A 123 11.02 2.50 3.69
CA ALA A 123 12.19 1.67 3.37
C ALA A 123 13.06 1.39 4.62
N ARG A 124 13.33 2.43 5.42
CA ARG A 124 14.05 2.32 6.70
C ARG A 124 13.32 1.44 7.71
N HIS A 125 12.00 1.62 7.85
CA HIS A 125 11.18 0.79 8.72
C HIS A 125 11.22 -0.68 8.29
N GLY A 126 11.16 -0.96 6.98
CA GLY A 126 11.27 -2.32 6.45
C GLY A 126 12.60 -3.01 6.74
N VAL A 127 13.74 -2.32 6.59
CA VAL A 127 15.04 -2.93 6.91
C VAL A 127 15.23 -3.16 8.42
N LEU A 128 14.74 -2.27 9.26
CA LEU A 128 14.78 -2.48 10.72
C LEU A 128 13.92 -3.68 11.12
N ALA A 129 12.69 -3.73 10.63
CA ALA A 129 11.78 -4.86 10.89
C ALA A 129 12.33 -6.19 10.37
N ALA A 130 13.00 -6.19 9.19
CA ALA A 130 13.65 -7.39 8.67
C ALA A 130 14.66 -7.98 9.66
N LYS A 131 15.48 -7.11 10.26
CA LYS A 131 16.48 -7.50 11.25
C LYS A 131 15.84 -8.01 12.53
N GLU A 132 14.79 -7.36 13.02
CA GLU A 132 14.05 -7.77 14.23
C GLU A 132 13.34 -9.12 14.04
N LEU A 133 12.84 -9.39 12.83
CA LEU A 133 12.20 -10.65 12.46
C LEU A 133 13.20 -11.79 12.15
N GLY A 134 14.51 -11.51 12.18
CA GLY A 134 15.56 -12.49 11.92
C GLY A 134 15.75 -12.85 10.44
N PHE A 135 15.26 -12.02 9.52
CA PHE A 135 15.49 -12.20 8.08
C PHE A 135 16.84 -11.61 7.69
N TYR A 136 17.87 -12.45 7.58
CA TYR A 136 19.24 -11.99 7.27
C TYR A 136 19.62 -12.01 5.78
N ASN A 137 18.75 -12.54 4.90
CA ASN A 137 18.92 -12.47 3.44
C ASN A 137 17.71 -11.76 2.84
N ILE A 138 17.86 -10.50 2.42
CA ILE A 138 16.73 -9.68 1.96
C ILE A 138 16.97 -8.94 0.64
N GLU A 139 15.88 -8.77 -0.11
CA GLU A 139 15.78 -7.82 -1.22
C GLU A 139 14.75 -6.73 -0.87
N LEU A 140 15.23 -5.53 -0.58
CA LEU A 140 14.38 -4.36 -0.34
C LEU A 140 13.81 -3.83 -1.67
N GLY A 141 12.52 -3.55 -1.71
CA GLY A 141 11.82 -3.04 -2.88
C GLY A 141 10.76 -1.99 -2.57
N GLY A 142 10.50 -1.09 -3.51
CA GLY A 142 9.52 -0.01 -3.39
C GLY A 142 9.42 0.81 -4.67
N ASP A 143 8.38 1.64 -4.81
CA ASP A 143 8.05 2.28 -6.08
C ASP A 143 8.70 3.66 -6.32
N ALA A 144 9.31 4.22 -5.28
CA ALA A 144 10.02 5.49 -5.33
C ALA A 144 11.46 5.33 -5.86
N LEU A 145 11.62 5.35 -7.20
CA LEU A 145 12.90 5.23 -7.89
C LEU A 145 14.02 6.12 -7.32
N SER A 146 13.67 7.32 -6.85
CA SER A 146 14.63 8.26 -6.26
C SER A 146 15.35 7.72 -5.01
N ILE A 147 14.70 6.85 -4.24
CA ILE A 147 15.27 6.22 -3.04
C ILE A 147 16.27 5.15 -3.45
N PHE A 148 15.85 4.24 -4.32
CA PHE A 148 16.69 3.13 -4.75
C PHE A 148 17.91 3.61 -5.54
N ASN A 149 17.79 4.71 -6.28
CA ASN A 149 18.95 5.38 -6.87
C ASN A 149 19.89 5.95 -5.79
N ALA A 150 19.36 6.61 -4.76
CA ALA A 150 20.16 7.15 -3.67
C ALA A 150 20.89 6.05 -2.86
N ILE A 151 20.22 4.92 -2.60
CA ILE A 151 20.83 3.75 -1.94
C ILE A 151 21.97 3.20 -2.81
N LYS A 152 21.73 2.98 -4.12
CA LYS A 152 22.73 2.45 -5.05
C LYS A 152 23.95 3.36 -5.19
N GLN A 153 23.73 4.67 -5.18
CA GLN A 153 24.80 5.68 -5.24
C GLN A 153 25.47 5.93 -3.90
N LYS A 154 24.99 5.30 -2.82
CA LYS A 154 25.44 5.56 -1.44
C LYS A 154 25.41 7.05 -1.12
N GLN A 155 24.29 7.70 -1.45
CA GLN A 155 24.17 9.14 -1.39
C GLN A 155 24.27 9.65 0.06
N GLU A 156 25.30 10.46 0.31
CA GLU A 156 25.54 11.11 1.61
C GLU A 156 24.93 12.53 1.66
N GLY A 157 24.72 13.05 2.87
CA GLY A 157 24.35 14.46 3.06
C GLY A 157 23.71 14.78 4.41
N ARG A 158 23.39 16.06 4.61
CA ARG A 158 22.84 16.56 5.89
C ARG A 158 21.32 16.73 5.91
N THR A 159 20.62 16.35 4.83
CA THR A 159 19.16 16.45 4.79
C THR A 159 18.52 15.27 5.53
N PRO A 160 17.29 15.40 6.09
CA PRO A 160 16.60 14.27 6.71
C PRO A 160 16.50 13.05 5.79
N PHE A 161 16.33 13.29 4.48
CA PHE A 161 16.34 12.23 3.48
C PHE A 161 17.70 11.50 3.43
N ASN A 162 18.81 12.23 3.38
CA ASN A 162 20.14 11.61 3.33
C ASN A 162 20.46 10.82 4.60
N LEU A 163 20.12 11.35 5.77
CA LEU A 163 20.30 10.64 7.05
C LEU A 163 19.54 9.31 7.07
N VAL A 164 18.34 9.27 6.47
CA VAL A 164 17.56 8.03 6.33
C VAL A 164 18.22 7.06 5.35
N ILE A 165 18.78 7.53 4.24
CA ILE A 165 19.54 6.68 3.30
C ILE A 165 20.79 6.11 3.97
N GLU A 166 21.54 6.92 4.70
CA GLU A 166 22.73 6.50 5.46
C GLU A 166 22.37 5.42 6.48
N ASP A 167 21.25 5.57 7.20
CA ASP A 167 20.81 4.56 8.17
C ASP A 167 20.36 3.25 7.51
N ILE A 168 19.67 3.31 6.36
CA ILE A 168 19.33 2.11 5.58
C ILE A 168 20.60 1.36 5.17
N LEU A 169 21.62 2.09 4.70
CA LEU A 169 22.89 1.50 4.31
C LEU A 169 23.64 0.91 5.50
N GLU A 170 23.61 1.56 6.65
CA GLU A 170 24.25 1.08 7.88
C GLU A 170 23.59 -0.20 8.38
N VAL A 171 22.26 -0.22 8.50
CA VAL A 171 21.51 -1.44 8.88
C VAL A 171 21.71 -2.54 7.83
N GLY A 172 21.78 -2.16 6.55
CA GLY A 172 22.10 -3.03 5.41
C GLY A 172 23.37 -3.86 5.59
N LYS A 173 24.38 -3.37 6.32
CA LYS A 173 25.64 -4.09 6.59
C LYS A 173 25.47 -5.28 7.55
N SER A 174 24.36 -5.34 8.29
CA SER A 174 24.10 -6.42 9.24
C SER A 174 23.41 -7.65 8.65
N PHE A 175 23.07 -7.62 7.36
CA PHE A 175 22.50 -8.75 6.63
C PHE A 175 23.61 -9.58 5.97
N ASN A 176 23.38 -10.89 5.85
CA ASN A 176 24.24 -11.79 5.07
C ASN A 176 24.11 -11.49 3.57
N TYR A 177 22.90 -11.13 3.14
CA TYR A 177 22.61 -10.67 1.79
C TYR A 177 21.65 -9.48 1.85
N PHE A 178 22.01 -8.40 1.17
CA PHE A 178 21.20 -7.18 1.05
C PHE A 178 21.27 -6.65 -0.38
N ALA A 179 20.12 -6.56 -1.03
CA ALA A 179 19.96 -5.80 -2.27
C ALA A 179 18.78 -4.83 -2.15
N ALA A 180 18.84 -3.74 -2.91
CA ALA A 180 17.78 -2.74 -2.94
C ALA A 180 17.43 -2.40 -4.40
N ASN A 181 16.19 -2.66 -4.81
CA ASN A 181 15.74 -2.51 -6.18
C ASN A 181 14.43 -1.74 -6.28
N HIS A 182 14.36 -0.87 -7.29
CA HIS A 182 13.10 -0.22 -7.63
C HIS A 182 12.10 -1.26 -8.13
N VAL A 183 10.87 -1.18 -7.64
CA VAL A 183 9.75 -2.02 -8.04
C VAL A 183 8.73 -1.14 -8.75
N LYS A 184 8.18 -1.60 -9.87
CA LYS A 184 7.09 -0.86 -10.53
C LYS A 184 5.86 -0.86 -9.61
N ARG A 185 5.05 0.20 -9.68
CA ARG A 185 3.88 0.37 -8.80
C ARG A 185 2.96 -0.85 -8.72
N ASN A 186 2.74 -1.54 -9.84
CA ASN A 186 1.89 -2.74 -9.89
C ASN A 186 2.48 -3.94 -9.12
N GLY A 187 3.81 -4.03 -9.00
CA GLY A 187 4.50 -5.03 -8.16
C GLY A 187 4.65 -4.62 -6.70
N ASN A 188 4.12 -3.45 -6.31
CA ASN A 188 4.15 -2.91 -4.94
C ASN A 188 2.76 -2.70 -4.35
N VAL A 189 1.70 -3.22 -5.00
CA VAL A 189 0.29 -2.93 -4.64
C VAL A 189 -0.05 -3.35 -3.21
N VAL A 190 0.54 -4.44 -2.70
CA VAL A 190 0.26 -4.92 -1.34
C VAL A 190 0.90 -4.04 -0.29
N ALA A 191 2.13 -3.57 -0.48
CA ALA A 191 2.73 -2.57 0.41
C ALA A 191 1.92 -1.26 0.35
N HIS A 192 1.50 -0.84 -0.85
CA HIS A 192 0.66 0.34 -1.02
C HIS A 192 -0.66 0.24 -0.25
N PHE A 193 -1.31 -0.91 -0.31
CA PHE A 193 -2.51 -1.18 0.48
C PHE A 193 -2.21 -1.20 1.99
N ALA A 194 -1.14 -1.89 2.40
CA ALA A 194 -0.74 -2.03 3.80
C ALA A 194 -0.40 -0.69 4.47
N ALA A 195 0.23 0.26 3.77
CA ALA A 195 0.54 1.59 4.32
C ALA A 195 -0.70 2.36 4.79
N ARG A 196 -1.86 2.07 4.20
CA ARG A 196 -3.16 2.66 4.55
C ARG A 196 -3.87 1.91 5.68
N PHE A 197 -3.41 0.71 6.01
CA PHE A 197 -3.99 -0.08 7.08
C PHE A 197 -3.74 0.62 8.43
N PRO A 198 -4.77 0.80 9.29
CA PRO A 198 -4.57 1.30 10.64
C PRO A 198 -4.04 0.18 11.54
N PRO A 199 -3.07 0.47 12.45
CA PRO A 199 -2.80 -0.42 13.56
C PRO A 199 -4.10 -0.60 14.38
N PRO A 200 -4.56 -1.84 14.64
CA PRO A 200 -5.79 -2.05 15.39
C PRO A 200 -5.60 -1.67 16.87
N PRO A 201 -6.62 -1.21 17.61
CA PRO A 201 -6.55 -1.13 19.07
C PRO A 201 -6.37 -2.53 19.69
N PRO A 202 -5.61 -2.71 20.80
CA PRO A 202 -4.90 -1.72 21.60
C PRO A 202 -3.47 -1.44 21.12
N TYR A 203 -3.09 -1.97 19.96
CA TYR A 203 -1.74 -1.78 19.41
C TYR A 203 -1.51 -0.27 19.21
N GLY A 204 -0.31 0.18 19.57
CA GLY A 204 0.04 1.60 19.55
C GLY A 204 0.17 2.12 18.12
N LEU A 205 1.25 2.85 17.85
CA LEU A 205 1.51 3.38 16.52
C LEU A 205 2.12 2.34 15.56
N GLU A 206 2.38 1.11 15.99
CA GLU A 206 3.12 0.11 15.23
C GLU A 206 2.60 -1.29 15.55
N VAL A 207 2.46 -2.14 14.52
CA VAL A 207 2.08 -3.54 14.66
C VAL A 207 2.79 -4.39 13.62
N VAL A 208 3.15 -5.60 14.03
CA VAL A 208 3.72 -6.63 13.17
C VAL A 208 2.77 -7.82 13.15
N PHE A 209 2.32 -8.19 11.97
CA PHE A 209 1.54 -9.40 11.72
C PHE A 209 2.49 -10.48 11.20
N SER A 210 2.73 -11.54 11.98
CA SER A 210 3.50 -12.73 11.55
C SER A 210 2.64 -13.99 11.59
N ASP A 211 1.82 -14.13 12.63
CA ASP A 211 1.06 -15.37 12.89
C ASP A 211 -0.32 -15.35 12.22
N SER A 212 -0.89 -14.15 12.07
CA SER A 212 -2.20 -13.93 11.46
C SER A 212 -2.16 -12.73 10.54
N ILE A 213 -1.87 -12.97 9.27
CA ILE A 213 -1.86 -11.94 8.24
C ILE A 213 -3.30 -11.52 7.92
N PRO A 214 -3.64 -10.22 7.86
CA PRO A 214 -4.97 -9.77 7.49
C PRO A 214 -5.44 -10.36 6.14
N GLN A 215 -6.67 -10.88 6.09
CA GLN A 215 -7.20 -11.57 4.91
C GLN A 215 -7.12 -10.74 3.63
N GLY A 216 -7.38 -9.42 3.71
CA GLY A 216 -7.28 -8.52 2.55
C GLY A 216 -5.86 -8.40 2.01
N ILE A 217 -4.84 -8.52 2.87
CA ILE A 217 -3.42 -8.50 2.44
C ILE A 217 -3.06 -9.81 1.76
N ASN A 218 -3.45 -10.96 2.34
CA ASN A 218 -3.21 -12.27 1.73
C ASN A 218 -3.90 -12.40 0.38
N ALA A 219 -5.18 -12.05 0.29
CA ALA A 219 -5.93 -12.11 -0.96
C ALA A 219 -5.29 -11.23 -2.05
N LEU A 220 -4.83 -10.02 -1.70
CA LEU A 220 -4.16 -9.14 -2.65
C LEU A 220 -2.77 -9.68 -3.06
N ALA A 221 -2.06 -10.34 -2.15
CA ALA A 221 -0.78 -10.99 -2.46
C ALA A 221 -0.96 -12.20 -3.38
N GLU A 222 -2.00 -13.01 -3.20
CA GLU A 222 -2.29 -14.14 -4.09
C GLU A 222 -2.67 -13.67 -5.51
N LEU A 223 -3.34 -12.52 -5.62
CA LEU A 223 -3.72 -11.93 -6.90
C LEU A 223 -2.54 -11.29 -7.64
N ASP A 224 -1.53 -10.77 -6.94
CA ASP A 224 -0.41 -10.04 -7.56
C ASP A 224 0.76 -10.93 -8.01
N VAL A 225 0.72 -12.24 -7.73
CA VAL A 225 1.71 -13.25 -8.16
C VAL A 225 1.37 -13.83 -9.55
N ASN A 226 0.16 -13.61 -10.07
CA ASN A 226 -0.35 -14.17 -11.34
C ASN A 226 -0.30 -13.20 -12.53
#